data_AF-A0A135V3R4-F1
#
_entry.id   AF-A0A135V3R4-F1
#
_cell.length_a   1.000
_cell.length_b   1.000
_cell.length_c   1.000
_cell.angle_alpha   90.00
_cell.angle_beta   90.00
_cell.angle_gamma   90.00
#
_symmetry.space_group_name_H-M   'P 1'
#
loop_
_entity.id
_entity.type
_entity.pdbx_description
1 polymer ?
#
loop_
_entity_poly.entity_id
_entity_poly.type
_entity_poly.pdbx_seq_one_letter_code
_entity_poly.pdbx_strand_id
1 'polypeptide(L)'
;MFSEKHGSPMIKTFMIQNGDTVVADDASKVDFTADGIELDDKVDRSVADTLRFGYRDDGTVFSIEYLREETTMRQQMGGGWYLRFAGGMKLKKYQNDELVEEHVGHTQWDSM
;
A
#
# COMPACT_ATOMS: atom_id res chain seq x y z
N MET A 1 -25.51 -31.91 -5.94
CA MET A 1 -24.37 -31.94 -4.99
C MET A 1 -23.16 -31.38 -5.73
N PHE A 2 -22.32 -30.61 -5.03
CA PHE A 2 -21.16 -29.82 -5.49
C PHE A 2 -21.50 -28.52 -6.24
N SER A 3 -21.03 -27.34 -5.85
CA SER A 3 -20.30 -26.85 -4.67
C SER A 3 -20.49 -25.34 -4.69
N GLU A 4 -21.08 -24.75 -3.66
CA GLU A 4 -21.06 -23.29 -3.50
C GLU A 4 -19.59 -22.87 -3.37
N LYS A 5 -19.08 -22.14 -4.36
CA LYS A 5 -17.81 -21.44 -4.22
C LYS A 5 -17.98 -20.48 -3.05
N HIS A 6 -17.52 -20.86 -1.87
CA HIS A 6 -17.30 -19.96 -0.77
C HIS A 6 -16.33 -18.90 -1.27
N GLY A 7 -16.85 -17.73 -1.66
CA GLY A 7 -16.04 -16.55 -1.87
C GLY A 7 -15.45 -16.20 -0.52
N SER A 8 -14.21 -16.63 -0.27
CA SER A 8 -13.46 -16.19 0.89
C SER A 8 -13.55 -14.66 0.91
N PRO A 9 -14.04 -14.05 2.00
CA PRO A 9 -14.06 -12.59 2.08
C PRO A 9 -12.63 -12.11 1.86
N MET A 10 -12.43 -11.18 0.92
CA MET A 10 -11.13 -10.54 0.76
C MET A 10 -10.79 -9.86 2.08
N ILE A 11 -9.89 -10.47 2.85
CA ILE A 11 -9.36 -9.88 4.07
C ILE A 11 -8.39 -8.81 3.60
N LYS A 12 -8.81 -7.55 3.71
CA LYS A 12 -7.89 -6.43 3.60
C LYS A 12 -7.15 -6.35 4.92
N THR A 13 -5.86 -6.68 4.91
CA THR A 13 -4.99 -6.44 6.06
C THR A 13 -4.35 -5.07 5.89
N PHE A 14 -4.46 -4.23 6.91
CA PHE A 14 -3.76 -2.96 7.00
C PHE A 14 -3.06 -2.89 8.35
N MET A 15 -1.86 -2.34 8.39
CA MET A 15 -1.14 -2.15 9.65
C MET A 15 -0.12 -1.03 9.50
N ILE A 16 -0.12 -0.09 10.44
CA ILE A 16 0.98 0.83 10.69
C ILE A 16 1.57 0.44 12.04
N GLN A 17 2.88 0.26 12.08
CA GLN A 17 3.62 -0.13 13.28
C GLN A 17 4.78 0.84 13.49
N ASN A 18 4.98 1.26 14.74
CA ASN A 18 6.13 2.03 15.18
C ASN A 18 6.91 1.19 16.21
N GLY A 19 8.11 0.75 15.84
CA GLY A 19 8.88 -0.21 16.64
C GLY A 19 8.07 -1.48 16.88
N ASP A 20 7.77 -1.80 18.13
CA ASP A 20 6.98 -2.98 18.53
C ASP A 20 5.48 -2.68 18.75
N THR A 21 5.02 -1.47 18.44
CA THR A 21 3.65 -1.02 18.71
C THR A 21 2.85 -0.84 17.43
N VAL A 22 1.73 -1.55 17.32
CA VAL A 22 0.73 -1.31 16.26
C VAL A 22 -0.04 -0.04 16.61
N VAL A 23 -0.06 0.93 15.69
CA VAL A 23 -0.70 2.25 15.89
C VAL A 23 -1.94 2.46 15.03
N ALA A 24 -2.16 1.60 14.02
CA ALA A 24 -3.38 1.53 13.23
C ALA A 24 -3.46 0.17 12.53
N ASP A 25 -4.61 -0.51 12.56
CA ASP A 25 -4.80 -1.83 11.93
C ASP A 25 -6.21 -2.08 11.35
N ASP A 26 -7.14 -1.12 11.51
CA ASP A 26 -8.49 -1.24 10.97
C ASP A 26 -8.53 -0.86 9.47
N ALA A 27 -8.48 -1.87 8.60
CA ALA A 27 -8.53 -1.67 7.16
C ALA A 27 -9.84 -1.05 6.64
N SER A 28 -10.92 -1.03 7.43
CA SER A 28 -12.17 -0.37 7.03
C SER A 28 -12.08 1.16 7.05
N LYS A 29 -11.05 1.70 7.72
CA LYS A 29 -10.78 3.13 7.86
C LYS A 29 -9.77 3.67 6.84
N VAL A 30 -9.43 2.86 5.83
CA VAL A 30 -8.41 3.17 4.82
C VAL A 30 -9.05 3.49 3.48
N ASP A 31 -8.72 4.67 2.96
CA ASP A 31 -8.92 5.03 1.56
C ASP A 31 -7.64 4.80 0.76
N PHE A 32 -7.79 4.37 -0.48
CA PHE A 32 -6.68 4.09 -1.39
C PHE A 32 -6.89 4.77 -2.73
N THR A 33 -5.83 5.42 -3.24
CA THR A 33 -5.77 5.89 -4.62
C THR A 33 -4.46 5.47 -5.29
N ALA A 34 -4.54 5.29 -6.61
CA ALA A 34 -3.40 5.01 -7.47
C ALA A 34 -3.45 5.92 -8.70
N ASP A 35 -2.33 6.53 -9.02
CA ASP A 35 -2.18 7.47 -10.15
C ASP A 35 -0.95 7.10 -10.99
N GLY A 36 -0.90 7.62 -12.23
CA GLY A 36 0.20 7.33 -13.16
C GLY A 36 0.29 5.84 -13.48
N ILE A 37 -0.85 5.24 -13.85
CA ILE A 37 -0.92 3.80 -14.13
C ILE A 37 -0.37 3.55 -15.54
N GLU A 38 0.73 2.82 -15.62
CA GLU A 38 1.41 2.42 -16.84
C GLU A 38 1.43 0.90 -16.99
N LEU A 39 1.55 0.39 -18.22
CA LEU A 39 1.74 -1.03 -18.47
C LEU A 39 3.22 -1.41 -18.30
N ASP A 40 3.53 -2.40 -17.47
CA ASP A 40 4.85 -3.03 -17.45
C ASP A 40 4.90 -4.11 -18.54
N ASP A 41 5.50 -3.77 -19.68
CA ASP A 41 5.58 -4.62 -20.88
C ASP A 41 6.22 -6.00 -20.63
N LYS A 42 7.04 -6.15 -19.58
CA LYS A 42 7.72 -7.42 -19.30
C LYS A 42 6.81 -8.44 -18.62
N VAL A 43 5.80 -7.97 -17.91
CA VAL A 43 4.89 -8.82 -17.13
C VAL A 43 3.42 -8.69 -17.54
N ASP A 44 3.12 -7.79 -18.48
CA ASP A 44 1.78 -7.48 -18.97
C ASP A 44 0.82 -7.12 -17.82
N ARG A 45 1.28 -6.24 -16.93
CA ARG A 45 0.51 -5.75 -15.76
C ARG A 45 0.56 -4.25 -15.65
N SER A 46 -0.58 -3.66 -15.30
CA SER A 46 -0.64 -2.25 -14.92
C SER A 46 0.06 -2.02 -13.57
N VAL A 47 0.95 -1.02 -13.54
CA VAL A 47 1.70 -0.57 -12.37
C VAL A 47 1.51 0.93 -12.20
N ALA A 48 1.26 1.38 -10.97
CA ALA A 48 1.08 2.80 -10.67
C ALA A 48 2.42 3.46 -10.33
N ASP A 49 2.57 4.72 -10.72
CA ASP A 49 3.69 5.57 -10.29
C ASP A 49 3.49 6.06 -8.88
N THR A 50 2.26 6.38 -8.49
CA THR A 50 1.97 6.88 -7.15
C THR A 50 0.87 6.06 -6.49
N LEU A 51 1.12 5.64 -5.26
CA LEU A 51 0.14 5.00 -4.39
C LEU A 51 -0.09 5.90 -3.18
N ARG A 52 -1.36 6.14 -2.81
CA ARG A 52 -1.72 6.88 -1.61
C ARG A 52 -2.66 6.09 -0.75
N PHE A 53 -2.36 6.07 0.54
CA PHE A 53 -3.19 5.48 1.58
C PHE A 53 -3.55 6.57 2.59
N GLY A 54 -4.83 6.74 2.87
CA GLY A 54 -5.33 7.60 3.92
C GLY A 54 -6.03 6.75 4.99
N TYR A 55 -5.52 6.74 6.21
CA TYR A 55 -6.20 6.14 7.36
C TYR A 55 -6.79 7.25 8.23
N ARG A 56 -8.03 7.10 8.68
CA ARG A 56 -8.69 8.08 9.57
C ARG A 56 -9.42 7.41 10.72
N ASP A 57 -9.08 7.79 11.94
CA ASP A 57 -9.71 7.27 13.15
C ASP A 57 -9.68 8.29 14.29
N ASP A 58 -10.85 8.67 14.80
CA ASP A 58 -11.04 9.57 15.96
C ASP A 58 -9.97 10.66 16.13
N GLY A 59 -9.94 11.63 15.20
CA GLY A 59 -8.99 12.74 15.22
C GLY A 59 -7.56 12.39 14.75
N THR A 60 -7.20 11.11 14.64
CA THR A 60 -5.94 10.65 14.06
C THR A 60 -6.07 10.44 12.55
N VAL A 61 -5.14 10.99 11.77
CA VAL A 61 -5.04 10.73 10.32
C VAL A 61 -3.62 10.31 9.98
N PHE A 62 -3.47 9.18 9.28
CA PHE A 62 -2.22 8.86 8.59
C PHE A 62 -2.39 9.04 7.09
N SER A 63 -1.42 9.70 6.46
CA SER A 63 -1.31 9.81 5.01
C SER A 63 0.02 9.22 4.59
N ILE A 64 -0.02 8.17 3.76
CA ILE A 64 1.16 7.48 3.24
C ILE A 64 1.15 7.62 1.73
N GLU A 65 2.23 8.14 1.16
CA GLU A 65 2.45 8.23 -0.27
C GLU A 65 3.71 7.44 -0.63
N TYR A 66 3.60 6.59 -1.64
CA TYR A 66 4.73 5.93 -2.31
C TYR A 66 4.83 6.46 -3.73
N LEU A 67 6.02 6.87 -4.12
CA LEU A 67 6.36 7.30 -5.48
C LEU A 67 7.35 6.31 -6.08
N ARG A 68 6.90 5.52 -7.05
CA ARG A 68 7.74 4.58 -7.80
C ARG A 68 8.78 5.34 -8.61
N GLU A 69 10.04 5.00 -8.39
CA GLU A 69 11.16 5.49 -9.22
C GLU A 69 11.71 4.34 -10.09
N GLU A 70 11.75 3.13 -9.54
CA GLU A 70 12.27 1.95 -10.22
C GLU A 70 11.48 0.68 -9.89
N THR A 71 11.35 -0.23 -10.86
CA THR A 71 10.98 -1.62 -10.61
C THR A 71 12.24 -2.47 -10.47
N THR A 72 12.62 -2.78 -9.23
CA THR A 72 13.90 -3.44 -8.87
C THR A 72 13.86 -4.97 -9.01
N MET A 73 12.68 -5.59 -8.97
CA MET A 73 12.54 -7.04 -9.18
C MET A 73 11.27 -7.40 -9.93
N ARG A 74 11.38 -8.43 -10.78
CA ARG A 74 10.26 -9.12 -11.43
C ARG A 74 10.49 -10.61 -11.32
N GLN A 75 9.59 -11.33 -10.67
CA GLN A 75 9.74 -12.77 -10.46
C GLN A 75 8.41 -13.49 -10.69
N GLN A 76 8.42 -14.53 -11.53
CA GLN A 76 7.24 -15.36 -11.73
C GLN A 76 7.13 -16.39 -10.60
N MET A 77 5.99 -16.43 -9.90
CA MET A 77 5.74 -17.32 -8.76
C MET A 77 4.31 -17.85 -8.80
N GLY A 78 4.13 -19.16 -8.70
CA GLY A 78 2.81 -19.78 -8.47
C GLY A 78 1.71 -19.41 -9.49
N GLY A 79 2.06 -19.05 -10.73
CA GLY A 79 1.11 -18.61 -11.76
C GLY A 79 0.87 -17.11 -11.83
N GLY A 80 1.55 -16.30 -11.01
CA GLY A 80 1.51 -14.84 -11.04
C GLY A 80 2.90 -14.19 -11.09
N TRP A 81 2.93 -12.86 -11.07
CA TRP A 81 4.14 -12.05 -11.06
C TRP A 81 4.28 -11.30 -9.75
N TYR A 82 5.37 -11.54 -9.05
CA TYR A 82 5.82 -10.71 -7.94
C TYR A 82 6.68 -9.56 -8.49
N LEU A 83 6.31 -8.33 -8.13
CA LEU A 83 7.03 -7.11 -8.48
C LEU A 83 7.53 -6.43 -7.22
N ARG A 84 8.78 -5.97 -7.25
CA ARG A 84 9.33 -5.06 -6.22
C ARG A 84 9.65 -3.72 -6.84
N PHE A 85 9.32 -2.68 -6.11
CA PHE A 85 9.59 -1.30 -6.47
C PHE A 85 10.53 -0.66 -5.45
N ALA A 86 11.25 0.36 -5.88
CA ALA A 86 11.98 1.28 -5.02
C ALA A 86 11.62 2.72 -5.40
N GLY A 87 11.61 3.61 -4.41
CA GLY A 87 11.22 4.98 -4.63
C GLY A 87 10.97 5.76 -3.35
N GLY A 88 10.60 7.03 -3.52
CA GLY A 88 10.25 7.92 -2.43
C GLY A 88 9.05 7.43 -1.62
N MET A 89 9.11 7.66 -0.31
CA MET A 89 7.99 7.46 0.60
C MET A 89 7.85 8.66 1.52
N LYS A 90 6.60 9.08 1.71
CA LYS A 90 6.22 10.11 2.67
C LYS A 90 5.12 9.58 3.57
N LEU A 91 5.36 9.60 4.88
CA LEU A 91 4.36 9.30 5.90
C LEU A 91 4.10 10.56 6.71
N LYS A 92 2.83 10.92 6.88
CA LYS A 92 2.40 12.03 7.72
C LYS A 92 1.38 11.54 8.73
N LYS A 93 1.50 12.01 9.97
CA LYS A 93 0.49 11.81 11.01
C LYS A 93 -0.08 13.15 11.42
N TYR A 94 -1.41 13.22 11.46
CA TYR A 94 -2.15 14.34 11.99
C TYR A 94 -2.91 13.95 13.25
N GLN A 95 -3.09 14.91 14.15
CA GLN A 95 -3.93 14.82 15.34
C GLN A 95 -4.83 16.05 15.36
N ASN A 96 -6.14 15.86 15.28
CA ASN A 96 -7.13 16.94 15.19
C ASN A 96 -6.75 17.98 14.12
N ASP A 97 -6.40 17.48 12.93
CA ASP A 97 -5.94 18.25 11.75
C ASP A 97 -4.59 18.98 11.90
N GLU A 98 -3.90 18.85 13.03
CA GLU A 98 -2.54 19.34 13.21
C GLU A 98 -1.51 18.28 12.79
N LEU A 99 -0.54 18.66 11.96
CA LEU A 99 0.57 17.78 11.58
C LEU A 99 1.51 17.61 12.77
N VAL A 100 1.61 16.39 13.30
CA VAL A 100 2.45 16.08 14.47
C VAL A 100 3.67 15.23 14.14
N GLU A 101 3.69 14.59 12.97
CA GLU A 101 4.78 13.72 12.53
C GLU A 101 4.89 13.73 11.00
N GLU A 102 6.10 13.85 10.47
CA GLU A 102 6.41 13.66 9.05
C GLU A 102 7.69 12.85 8.91
N HIS A 103 7.64 11.80 8.08
CA HIS A 103 8.79 11.04 7.64
C HIS A 103 8.86 11.10 6.12
N VAL A 104 10.06 11.37 5.62
CA VAL A 104 10.35 11.37 4.18
C VAL A 104 11.61 10.55 3.98
N GLY A 105 11.56 9.62 3.04
CA GLY A 105 12.69 8.76 2.76
C GLY A 105 12.52 8.01 1.46
N HIS A 106 13.36 7.00 1.29
CA HIS A 106 13.31 6.08 0.17
C HIS A 106 13.09 4.67 0.73
N THR A 107 12.24 3.89 0.08
CA THR A 107 11.85 2.56 0.58
C THR A 107 11.60 1.59 -0.57
N GLN A 108 11.31 0.34 -0.21
CA GLN A 108 10.86 -0.70 -1.12
C GLN A 108 9.45 -1.16 -0.75
N TRP A 109 8.68 -1.55 -1.75
CA TRP A 109 7.37 -2.18 -1.57
C TRP A 109 7.10 -3.16 -2.70
N ASP A 110 6.17 -4.06 -2.45
CA ASP A 110 5.90 -5.20 -3.32
C ASP A 110 4.46 -5.18 -3.83
N SER A 111 4.25 -5.75 -5.01
CA SER A 111 2.94 -6.05 -5.59
C SER A 111 2.92 -7.49 -6.06
N MET A 112 1.86 -8.21 -5.70
CA MET A 112 1.66 -9.63 -6.04
C MET A 112 0.53 -9.80 -7.06
#